data_AF-C1MQB9-F1
#
_entry.id   AF-C1MQB9-F1
#
_cell.length_a   1.000
_cell.length_b   1.000
_cell.length_c   1.000
_cell.angle_alpha   90.00
_cell.angle_beta   90.00
_cell.angle_gamma   90.00
#
_symmetry.space_group_name_H-M   'P 1'
#
loop_
_entity.id
_entity.type
_entity.pdbx_description
1 polymer ?
#
loop_
_entity_poly.entity_id
_entity_poly.type
_entity_poly.pdbx_seq_one_letter_code
_entity_poly.pdbx_strand_id
1 'polypeptide(L)' 'ETLASIPGNSRCADCGAADPDWASLNLCVVVCHDCAGVHRHLGAHVSKVRSLALD' A
#
# COMPACT_ATOMS: atom_id res chain seq x y z
N GLU A 1 11.88 12.03 -6.72
CA GLU A 1 11.60 11.70 -5.31
C GLU A 1 11.01 10.29 -5.25
N THR A 2 11.30 9.53 -4.19
CA THR A 2 10.79 8.15 -4.05
C THR A 2 9.46 8.15 -3.32
N LEU A 3 8.61 7.14 -3.55
CA LEU A 3 7.31 7.06 -2.86
C LEU A 3 7.48 7.03 -1.33
N ALA A 4 8.56 6.43 -0.84
CA ALA A 4 8.92 6.35 0.57
C ALA A 4 9.38 7.68 1.18
N SER A 5 9.81 8.67 0.37
CA SER A 5 10.23 9.99 0.89
C SER A 5 9.06 10.93 1.19
N ILE A 6 7.84 10.55 0.78
CA ILE A 6 6.63 11.33 1.04
C ILE A 6 6.24 11.18 2.53
N PRO A 7 5.99 12.29 3.25
CA PRO A 7 5.55 12.23 4.65
C PRO A 7 4.33 11.35 4.84
N GLY A 8 4.40 10.41 5.79
CA GLY A 8 3.33 9.44 6.07
C GLY A 8 3.51 8.09 5.35
N ASN A 9 4.26 8.02 4.25
CA ASN A 9 4.44 6.77 3.50
C ASN A 9 5.45 5.79 4.13
N SER A 10 6.06 6.14 5.25
CA SER A 10 6.86 5.21 6.06
C SER A 10 6.01 4.29 6.94
N ARG A 11 4.67 4.43 6.89
CA ARG A 11 3.72 3.62 7.66
C ARG A 11 2.54 3.18 6.82
N CYS A 12 2.08 1.95 7.06
CA CYS A 12 0.86 1.41 6.49
C CYS A 12 -0.34 2.30 6.85
N ALA A 13 -1.13 2.67 5.84
CA ALA A 13 -2.30 3.53 6.01
C ALA A 13 -3.37 2.92 6.91
N ASP A 14 -3.46 1.57 7.00
CA ASP A 14 -4.54 0.90 7.71
C ASP A 14 -4.18 0.51 9.14
N CYS A 15 -2.95 0.02 9.36
CA CYS A 15 -2.53 -0.56 10.64
C CYS A 15 -1.31 0.15 11.27
N GLY A 16 -0.68 1.07 10.55
CA GLY A 16 0.49 1.82 11.04
C GLY A 16 1.80 1.02 11.12
N ALA A 17 1.83 -0.22 10.60
CA ALA A 17 3.07 -1.00 10.46
C ALA A 17 4.12 -0.21 9.67
N ALA A 18 5.39 -0.31 10.08
CA ALA A 18 6.49 0.38 9.42
C ALA A 18 6.78 -0.19 8.03
N ASP A 19 7.43 0.62 7.19
CA ASP A 19 8.00 0.23 5.90
C ASP A 19 7.03 -0.55 4.99
N PRO A 20 5.85 0.03 4.67
CA PRO A 20 4.90 -0.62 3.77
C PRO A 20 5.50 -0.81 2.37
N ASP A 21 5.37 -2.01 1.83
CA ASP A 21 5.96 -2.45 0.56
C ASP A 21 4.91 -2.67 -0.54
N TRP A 22 3.65 -2.26 -0.31
CA TRP A 22 2.57 -2.31 -1.28
C TRP A 22 1.86 -0.96 -1.37
N ALA A 23 1.20 -0.71 -2.51
CA ALA A 23 0.39 0.48 -2.70
C ALA A 23 -0.93 0.16 -3.39
N SER A 24 -2.01 0.81 -2.96
CA SER A 24 -3.28 0.84 -3.69
C SER A 24 -3.31 2.07 -4.60
N LEU A 25 -3.08 1.87 -5.89
CA LEU A 25 -2.84 2.96 -6.85
C LEU A 25 -4.04 3.90 -7.02
N ASN A 26 -5.25 3.36 -7.02
CA ASN A 26 -6.47 4.15 -7.18
C ASN A 26 -6.91 4.88 -5.91
N LEU A 27 -6.38 4.47 -4.75
CA LEU A 27 -6.68 5.09 -3.45
C LEU A 27 -5.52 5.97 -2.95
N CYS A 28 -4.39 5.96 -3.67
CA CYS A 28 -3.19 6.73 -3.33
C CYS A 28 -2.66 6.48 -1.90
N VAL A 29 -2.72 5.23 -1.44
CA VAL A 29 -2.21 4.82 -0.13
C VAL A 29 -1.16 3.73 -0.24
N VAL A 30 -0.22 3.71 0.71
CA VAL A 30 0.73 2.61 0.92
C VAL A 30 0.28 1.73 2.08
N VAL A 31 0.42 0.42 1.94
CA VAL A 31 -0.06 -0.58 2.90
C VAL A 31 0.99 -1.69 3.06
N CYS A 32 1.01 -2.35 4.21
CA CYS A 32 1.86 -3.53 4.41
C CYS A 32 1.32 -4.74 3.65
N HIS A 33 2.14 -5.79 3.53
CA HIS A 33 1.77 -7.07 2.92
C HIS A 33 0.41 -7.62 3.39
N ASP A 34 0.15 -7.62 4.70
CA ASP A 34 -1.07 -8.19 5.28
C ASP A 34 -2.32 -7.39 4.89
N CYS A 35 -2.25 -6.05 4.99
CA CYS A 35 -3.31 -5.15 4.57
C CYS A 35 -3.52 -5.19 3.05
N ALA A 36 -2.45 -5.34 2.26
CA ALA A 36 -2.58 -5.61 0.82
C ALA A 36 -3.34 -6.92 0.55
N GLY A 37 -3.18 -7.94 1.41
CA GLY A 37 -4.01 -9.16 1.41
C GLY A 37 -5.50 -8.84 1.58
N VAL A 38 -5.86 -8.02 2.57
CA VAL A 38 -7.25 -7.58 2.79
C VAL A 38 -7.78 -6.81 1.56
N HIS A 39 -7.01 -5.85 1.06
CA HIS A 39 -7.37 -5.06 -0.13
C HIS A 39 -7.63 -5.92 -1.37
N ARG A 40 -6.89 -7.04 -1.57
CA ARG A 40 -7.16 -7.98 -2.66
C ARG A 40 -8.53 -8.63 -2.55
N HIS A 41 -8.97 -8.97 -1.33
CA HIS A 41 -10.29 -9.58 -1.11
C HIS A 41 -11.45 -8.62 -1.41
N LEU A 42 -11.23 -7.30 -1.34
CA LEU A 42 -12.22 -6.30 -1.74
C LEU A 42 -12.47 -6.29 -3.26
N GLY A 43 -11.51 -6.78 -4.04
CA GLY A 43 -11.57 -6.82 -5.51
C GLY A 43 -11.05 -5.54 -6.19
N ALA A 44 -10.60 -5.70 -7.44
CA ALA A 44 -9.88 -4.66 -8.21
C ALA A 44 -10.72 -3.43 -8.59
N HIS A 45 -12.05 -3.51 -8.47
CA HIS A 45 -12.96 -2.39 -8.64
C HIS A 45 -12.96 -1.45 -7.42
N VAL A 46 -12.55 -1.96 -6.25
CA VAL A 46 -12.41 -1.21 -5.00
C VAL A 46 -10.96 -0.77 -4.78
N SER A 47 -10.02 -1.71 -4.80
CA SER A 47 -8.60 -1.44 -4.56
C SER A 47 -7.69 -2.14 -5.57
N LYS A 48 -6.81 -1.37 -6.19
CA LYS A 48 -5.82 -1.82 -7.17
C LYS A 48 -4.43 -1.85 -6.55
N VAL A 49 -4.11 -2.97 -5.89
CA VAL A 49 -2.81 -3.13 -5.21
C VAL A 49 -1.66 -3.50 -6.17
N ARG A 50 -0.47 -2.96 -5.92
CA ARG A 50 0.82 -3.29 -6.57
C ARG A 50 1.93 -3.41 -5.54
N SER A 51 2.93 -4.24 -5.83
CA SER A 51 4.12 -4.32 -4.98
C SER A 51 5.02 -3.14 -5.32
N LEU A 52 5.67 -2.56 -4.32
CA LEU A 52 6.67 -1.52 -4.52
C LEU A 52 8.08 -2.11 -4.71
N ALA A 53 8.27 -3.39 -4.38
CA ALA A 53 9.57 -4.07 -4.46
C ALA A 53 9.70 -5.02 -5.68
N LEU A 54 8.57 -5.50 -6.20
CA LEU A 54 8.50 -6.49 -7.29
C LEU A 54 7.94 -5.94 -8.61
N ASP A 55 7.55 -4.65 -8.64
CA ASP A 55 7.22 -3.90 -9.86
C ASP A 55 8.27 -2.79 -10.12
#